data_AF-A0A3S3P4R0-F1
#
_entry.id   AF-A0A3S3P4R0-F1
#
_cell.length_a   1.000
_cell.length_b   1.000
_cell.length_c   1.000
_cell.angle_alpha   90.00
_cell.angle_beta   90.00
_cell.angle_gamma   90.00
#
_symmetry.space_group_name_H-M   'P 1'
#
loop_
_entity.id
_entity.type
_entity.pdbx_description
1 polymer ?
#
loop_
_entity_poly.entity_id
_entity_poly.type
_entity_poly.pdbx_seq_one_letter_code
_entity_poly.pdbx_strand_id
1 'polypeptide(L)'
;MNESEKRALRKLNSKLVDSVKAIDIVPRLVADGILTLNDAESISSESEPRAKMQKLLFILPLRGPLAFSHFRDSLREDYFWLYEQLVPDNNNVEKSHNAYREFEVSNEVIDVLKHNCHVVKNWTLLGHALGLPSTSSSQIQIQANILMWDLKLCVVALFEKWKAEKGSKANVGSLLDILRREQFNDVADDIERLFT
;
A
#
# COMPACT_ATOMS: atom_id res chain seq x y z
N MET A 1 -4.31 -12.24 -4.89
CA MET A 1 -2.92 -11.80 -4.99
C MET A 1 -2.93 -10.42 -5.62
N ASN A 2 -2.27 -9.45 -5.00
CA ASN A 2 -2.28 -8.04 -5.39
C ASN A 2 -1.19 -7.76 -6.45
N GLU A 3 -1.29 -6.64 -7.17
CA GLU A 3 -0.36 -6.32 -8.26
C GLU A 3 1.09 -6.12 -7.80
N SER A 4 1.32 -5.67 -6.56
CA SER A 4 2.66 -5.57 -5.96
C SER A 4 3.30 -6.95 -5.77
N GLU A 5 2.53 -7.91 -5.26
CA GLU A 5 2.98 -9.29 -5.05
C GLU A 5 3.27 -10.00 -6.37
N LYS A 6 2.41 -9.79 -7.39
CA LYS A 6 2.65 -10.29 -8.75
C LYS A 6 3.92 -9.72 -9.37
N ARG A 7 4.21 -8.43 -9.15
CA ARG A 7 5.46 -7.81 -9.62
C ARG A 7 6.69 -8.38 -8.92
N ALA A 8 6.62 -8.60 -7.61
CA ALA A 8 7.70 -9.23 -6.86
C ALA A 8 8.02 -10.63 -7.39
N LEU A 9 6.98 -11.44 -7.66
CA LEU A 9 7.16 -12.74 -8.32
C LEU A 9 7.80 -12.61 -9.71
N ARG A 10 7.35 -11.66 -10.54
CA ARG A 10 7.93 -11.45 -11.89
C ARG A 10 9.41 -11.05 -11.83
N LYS A 11 9.77 -10.17 -10.90
CA LYS A 11 11.14 -9.69 -10.71
C LYS A 11 12.09 -10.81 -10.28
N LEU A 12 11.62 -11.70 -9.42
CA LEU A 12 12.40 -12.82 -8.90
C LEU A 12 12.18 -14.12 -9.67
N ASN A 13 11.38 -14.10 -10.75
CA ASN A 13 10.96 -15.29 -11.48
C ASN A 13 12.16 -16.12 -11.95
N SER A 14 13.16 -15.48 -12.58
CA SER A 14 14.37 -16.18 -13.05
C SER A 14 15.12 -16.85 -11.90
N LYS A 15 15.36 -16.13 -10.80
CA LYS A 15 16.05 -16.67 -9.62
C LYS A 15 15.27 -17.80 -8.94
N LEU A 16 13.94 -17.71 -8.89
CA LEU A 16 13.07 -18.73 -8.33
C LEU A 16 13.11 -20.01 -9.18
N VAL A 17 13.03 -19.87 -10.51
CA VAL A 17 13.07 -20.99 -11.44
C VAL A 17 14.43 -21.70 -11.45
N ASP A 18 15.52 -20.95 -11.26
CA ASP A 18 16.87 -21.51 -11.29
C ASP A 18 17.29 -22.15 -9.96
N SER A 19 16.82 -21.63 -8.83
CA SER A 19 17.33 -22.01 -7.51
C SER A 19 16.36 -22.83 -6.67
N VAL A 20 15.05 -22.80 -6.95
CA VAL A 20 14.01 -23.46 -6.12
C VAL A 20 13.46 -24.69 -6.82
N LYS A 21 13.36 -25.80 -6.08
CA LYS A 21 12.67 -27.00 -6.56
C LYS A 21 11.21 -26.95 -6.15
N ALA A 22 10.32 -27.04 -7.14
CA ALA A 22 8.88 -27.07 -6.90
C ALA A 22 8.46 -28.21 -5.93
N ILE A 23 9.18 -29.33 -5.91
CA ILE A 23 8.88 -30.48 -5.04
C ILE A 23 8.99 -30.16 -3.54
N ASP A 24 9.82 -29.18 -3.16
CA ASP A 24 10.00 -28.78 -1.75
C ASP A 24 8.87 -27.86 -1.26
N ILE A 25 8.10 -27.30 -2.21
CA ILE A 25 7.13 -26.23 -1.99
C ILE A 25 5.70 -26.72 -2.20
N VAL A 26 5.45 -27.46 -3.28
CA VAL A 26 4.12 -27.95 -3.68
C VAL A 26 3.40 -28.70 -2.54
N PRO A 27 4.04 -29.62 -1.78
CA PRO A 27 3.36 -30.33 -0.70
C PRO A 27 2.81 -29.39 0.39
N ARG A 28 3.58 -28.35 0.76
CA ARG A 28 3.15 -27.36 1.75
C ARG A 28 1.97 -26.54 1.24
N LEU A 29 2.03 -26.11 -0.02
CA LEU A 29 0.93 -25.35 -0.63
C LEU A 29 -0.35 -26.17 -0.81
N VAL A 30 -0.25 -27.48 -1.01
CA VAL A 30 -1.40 -28.38 -1.00
C VAL A 30 -1.96 -28.54 0.41
N ALA A 31 -1.10 -28.73 1.40
CA ALA A 31 -1.50 -28.83 2.81
C ALA A 31 -2.22 -27.57 3.31
N ASP A 32 -1.75 -26.39 2.87
CA ASP A 32 -2.35 -25.09 3.17
C ASP A 32 -3.62 -24.79 2.35
N GLY A 33 -4.03 -25.70 1.46
CA GLY A 33 -5.22 -25.54 0.62
C GLY A 33 -5.07 -24.50 -0.49
N ILE A 34 -3.85 -24.03 -0.77
CA ILE A 34 -3.54 -23.07 -1.83
C ILE A 34 -3.53 -23.75 -3.20
N LEU A 35 -3.01 -24.97 -3.28
CA LEU A 35 -3.01 -25.78 -4.49
C LEU A 35 -3.95 -26.97 -4.33
N THR A 36 -4.65 -27.33 -5.41
CA THR A 36 -5.43 -28.57 -5.46
C THR A 36 -4.52 -29.76 -5.76
N LEU A 37 -4.97 -30.98 -5.47
CA LEU A 37 -4.25 -32.20 -5.86
C LEU A 37 -4.03 -32.28 -7.38
N ASN A 38 -5.00 -31.81 -8.16
CA ASN A 38 -4.88 -31.73 -9.63
C ASN A 38 -3.79 -30.74 -10.07
N ASP A 39 -3.61 -29.64 -9.35
CA ASP A 39 -2.50 -28.70 -9.61
C ASP A 39 -1.15 -29.34 -9.32
N ALA A 40 -1.05 -30.04 -8.20
CA ALA A 40 0.18 -30.72 -7.79
C ALA A 40 0.56 -31.82 -8.79
N GLU A 41 -0.41 -32.58 -9.29
CA GLU A 41 -0.22 -33.59 -10.34
C GLU A 41 0.20 -32.93 -11.66
N SER A 42 -0.49 -31.87 -12.07
CA SER A 42 -0.17 -31.09 -13.26
C SER A 42 1.25 -30.50 -13.21
N ILE A 43 1.68 -30.00 -12.05
CA ILE A 43 3.07 -29.53 -11.84
C ILE A 43 4.04 -30.71 -11.89
N SER A 44 3.72 -31.83 -11.23
CA SER A 44 4.60 -33.00 -11.16
C SER A 44 4.82 -33.69 -12.51
N SER A 45 3.85 -33.58 -13.42
CA SER A 45 3.88 -34.13 -14.77
C SER A 45 4.92 -33.49 -15.70
N GLU A 46 5.42 -32.30 -15.38
CA GLU A 46 6.48 -31.67 -16.17
C GLU A 46 7.80 -32.46 -16.04
N SER A 47 8.54 -32.59 -17.14
CA SER A 47 9.77 -33.38 -17.18
C SER A 47 10.97 -32.65 -16.54
N GLU A 48 11.03 -31.33 -16.68
CA GLU A 48 12.16 -30.52 -16.21
C GLU A 48 11.86 -29.80 -14.89
N PRO A 49 12.79 -29.78 -13.91
CA PRO A 49 12.62 -29.04 -12.66
C PRO A 49 12.27 -27.56 -12.86
N ARG A 50 12.86 -26.93 -13.89
CA ARG A 50 12.55 -25.55 -14.28
C ARG A 50 11.11 -25.40 -14.75
N ALA A 51 10.62 -26.31 -15.61
CA ALA A 51 9.25 -26.31 -16.10
C ALA A 51 8.24 -26.49 -14.95
N LYS A 52 8.55 -27.37 -13.97
CA LYS A 52 7.75 -27.52 -12.73
C LYS A 52 7.61 -26.19 -11.99
N MET A 53 8.72 -25.50 -11.77
CA MET A 53 8.72 -24.23 -11.04
C MET A 53 8.03 -23.11 -11.82
N GLN A 54 8.23 -23.03 -13.14
CA GLN A 54 7.53 -22.08 -14.00
C GLN A 54 6.02 -22.28 -13.96
N LYS A 55 5.56 -23.54 -14.02
CA LYS A 55 4.14 -23.89 -13.94
C LYS A 55 3.55 -23.54 -12.58
N LEU A 56 4.28 -23.80 -11.49
CA LEU A 56 3.89 -23.35 -10.16
C LEU A 56 3.71 -21.82 -10.12
N LEU A 57 4.69 -21.06 -10.59
CA LEU A 57 4.63 -19.59 -10.62
C LEU A 57 3.53 -19.04 -11.54
N PHE A 58 3.11 -19.79 -12.55
CA PHE A 58 1.99 -19.45 -13.42
C PHE A 58 0.63 -19.69 -12.75
N ILE A 59 0.48 -20.78 -11.99
CA ILE A 59 -0.77 -21.12 -11.29
C ILE A 59 -0.96 -20.25 -10.04
N LEU A 60 0.12 -19.92 -9.33
CA LEU A 60 0.08 -19.27 -8.03
C LEU A 60 -0.76 -17.96 -7.99
N PRO A 61 -0.67 -17.04 -8.99
CA PRO A 61 -1.50 -15.83 -9.01
C PRO A 61 -3.00 -16.08 -9.17
N LEU A 62 -3.41 -17.26 -9.65
CA LEU A 62 -4.82 -17.64 -9.86
C LEU A 62 -5.47 -18.21 -8.59
N ARG A 63 -4.68 -18.52 -7.55
CA ARG A 63 -5.14 -19.21 -6.33
C ARG A 63 -5.63 -18.30 -5.20
N GLY A 64 -5.74 -17.00 -5.45
CA GLY A 64 -6.39 -16.05 -4.54
C GLY A 64 -5.44 -15.16 -3.73
N PRO A 65 -5.95 -14.42 -2.72
CA PRO A 65 -5.19 -13.43 -1.95
C PRO A 65 -4.11 -14.02 -1.05
N LEU A 66 -4.30 -15.24 -0.54
CA LEU A 66 -3.37 -15.87 0.41
C LEU A 66 -2.21 -16.62 -0.27
N ALA A 67 -2.29 -16.84 -1.59
CA ALA A 67 -1.31 -17.67 -2.30
C ALA A 67 0.13 -17.14 -2.19
N PHE A 68 0.33 -15.82 -2.17
CA PHE A 68 1.65 -15.22 -2.08
C PHE A 68 2.28 -15.38 -0.68
N SER A 69 1.50 -15.16 0.39
CA SER A 69 2.02 -15.27 1.76
C SER A 69 2.44 -16.71 2.07
N HIS A 70 1.60 -17.68 1.73
CA HIS A 70 1.90 -19.10 1.93
C HIS A 70 3.07 -19.59 1.07
N PHE A 71 3.15 -19.16 -0.19
CA PHE A 71 4.32 -19.45 -1.04
C PHE A 71 5.59 -18.85 -0.45
N ARG A 72 5.53 -17.60 0.00
CA ARG A 72 6.68 -16.97 0.63
C ARG A 72 7.09 -17.71 1.90
N ASP A 73 6.14 -18.08 2.75
CA ASP A 73 6.42 -18.82 3.99
C ASP A 73 7.01 -20.20 3.71
N SER A 74 6.61 -20.86 2.64
CA SER A 74 7.21 -22.14 2.21
C SER A 74 8.69 -22.01 1.81
N LEU A 75 9.15 -20.81 1.43
CA LEU A 75 10.56 -20.52 1.15
C LEU A 75 11.38 -20.21 2.41
N ARG A 76 10.75 -19.99 3.56
CA ARG A 76 11.41 -19.49 4.77
C ARG A 76 12.46 -20.46 5.32
N GLU A 77 12.19 -21.75 5.27
CA GLU A 77 13.05 -22.78 5.86
C GLU A 77 14.27 -23.08 4.99
N ASP A 78 14.03 -23.43 3.71
CA ASP A 78 15.09 -23.96 2.83
C ASP A 78 15.68 -22.89 1.88
N TYR A 79 14.99 -21.76 1.71
CA TYR A 79 15.31 -20.73 0.72
C TYR A 79 15.25 -19.32 1.32
N PHE A 80 15.79 -19.15 2.53
CA PHE A 80 15.70 -17.91 3.31
C PHE A 80 16.14 -16.65 2.53
N TRP A 81 17.22 -16.74 1.74
CA TRP A 81 17.71 -15.62 0.92
C TRP A 81 16.72 -15.18 -0.18
N LEU A 82 15.85 -16.09 -0.64
CA LEU A 82 14.76 -15.77 -1.56
C LEU A 82 13.55 -15.25 -0.78
N TYR A 83 13.24 -15.80 0.39
CA TYR A 83 12.21 -15.25 1.28
C TYR A 83 12.46 -13.76 1.63
N GLU A 84 13.72 -13.41 1.91
CA GLU A 84 14.14 -12.03 2.18
C GLU A 84 14.08 -11.11 0.95
N GLN A 85 14.33 -11.64 -0.24
CA GLN A 85 14.23 -10.88 -1.49
C GLN A 85 12.78 -10.78 -1.98
N LEU A 86 11.95 -11.78 -1.69
CA LEU A 86 10.55 -11.89 -2.12
C LEU A 86 9.64 -11.03 -1.23
N VAL A 87 10.01 -9.77 -1.08
CA VAL A 87 9.22 -8.76 -0.41
C VAL A 87 8.31 -8.15 -1.48
N PRO A 88 6.98 -8.13 -1.26
CA PRO A 88 6.10 -7.40 -2.15
C PRO A 88 6.58 -5.94 -2.15
N ASP A 89 6.59 -5.29 -3.30
CA ASP A 89 6.81 -3.85 -3.37
C ASP A 89 5.62 -3.16 -2.68
N ASN A 90 5.63 -3.11 -1.34
CA ASN A 90 4.92 -2.09 -0.57
C ASN A 90 5.50 -0.70 -0.91
N ASN A 91 6.67 -0.68 -1.57
CA ASN A 91 7.47 0.48 -1.90
C ASN A 91 7.04 1.24 -3.18
N ASN A 92 5.83 1.06 -3.71
CA ASN A 92 5.24 2.10 -4.58
C ASN A 92 4.36 3.08 -3.78
N VAL A 93 4.15 2.87 -2.49
CA VAL A 93 3.60 3.91 -1.59
C VAL A 93 4.73 4.59 -0.80
N GLU A 94 5.88 3.93 -0.64
CA GLU A 94 7.09 4.50 -0.05
C GLU A 94 8.16 4.88 -1.09
N LYS A 95 7.77 5.22 -2.32
CA LYS A 95 8.66 5.96 -3.22
C LYS A 95 8.77 7.40 -2.70
N SER A 96 9.62 7.54 -1.68
CA SER A 96 10.20 8.76 -1.16
C SER A 96 9.24 9.84 -0.64
N HIS A 97 8.28 9.48 0.23
CA HIS A 97 7.72 10.48 1.15
C HIS A 97 8.83 11.18 1.96
N ASN A 98 9.98 10.53 2.18
CA ASN A 98 11.17 11.17 2.72
C ASN A 98 11.70 12.33 1.86
N ALA A 99 11.65 12.25 0.53
CA ALA A 99 11.97 13.40 -0.33
C ALA A 99 10.96 14.54 -0.12
N TYR A 100 9.69 14.21 0.12
CA TYR A 100 8.64 15.19 0.40
C TYR A 100 8.62 15.70 1.87
N ARG A 101 9.48 15.18 2.76
CA ARG A 101 9.55 15.63 4.17
C ARG A 101 10.22 16.99 4.34
N GLU A 102 11.03 17.40 3.37
CA GLU A 102 11.63 18.74 3.34
C GLU A 102 10.65 19.81 2.84
N PHE A 103 9.56 19.40 2.17
CA PHE A 103 8.56 20.31 1.64
C PHE A 103 7.48 20.62 2.67
N GLU A 104 7.25 21.90 2.92
CA GLU A 104 6.12 22.37 3.72
C GLU A 104 4.81 22.25 2.94
N VAL A 105 3.70 22.05 3.65
CA VAL A 105 2.37 22.07 3.04
C VAL A 105 2.03 23.50 2.61
N SER A 106 2.17 23.76 1.32
CA SER A 106 1.90 25.05 0.68
C SER A 106 0.41 25.27 0.40
N ASN A 107 0.05 26.47 -0.02
CA ASN A 107 -1.34 26.80 -0.34
C ASN A 107 -1.87 26.02 -1.54
N GLU A 108 -1.00 25.62 -2.47
CA GLU A 108 -1.33 24.80 -3.64
C GLU A 108 -1.76 23.38 -3.22
N VAL A 109 -1.06 22.79 -2.25
CA VAL A 109 -1.42 21.47 -1.68
C VAL A 109 -2.79 21.54 -0.99
N ILE A 110 -3.04 22.61 -0.21
CA ILE A 110 -4.34 22.86 0.43
C ILE A 110 -5.43 23.11 -0.63
N ASP A 111 -5.09 23.75 -1.74
CA ASP A 111 -6.01 23.98 -2.85
C ASP A 111 -6.44 22.66 -3.51
N VAL A 112 -5.53 21.72 -3.73
CA VAL A 112 -5.88 20.37 -4.21
C VAL A 112 -6.80 19.65 -3.21
N LEU A 113 -6.46 19.71 -1.92
CA LEU A 113 -7.24 19.07 -0.85
C LEU A 113 -8.68 19.59 -0.75
N LYS A 114 -8.87 20.91 -0.83
CA LYS A 114 -10.21 21.53 -0.70
C LYS A 114 -11.08 21.37 -1.96
N HIS A 115 -10.47 21.04 -3.10
CA HIS A 115 -11.20 20.74 -4.33
C HIS A 115 -11.56 19.26 -4.47
N ASN A 116 -10.89 18.38 -3.73
CA ASN A 116 -11.23 16.97 -3.72
C ASN A 116 -12.49 16.68 -2.90
N CYS A 117 -13.54 16.18 -3.57
CA CYS A 117 -14.84 15.95 -2.95
C CYS A 117 -14.82 14.83 -1.90
N HIS A 118 -13.89 13.88 -1.98
CA HIS A 118 -13.76 12.79 -1.03
C HIS A 118 -13.15 13.27 0.29
N VAL A 119 -12.14 14.14 0.21
CA VAL A 119 -11.54 14.81 1.38
C VAL A 119 -12.55 15.75 2.05
N VAL A 120 -13.23 16.59 1.26
CA VAL A 120 -14.19 17.56 1.78
C VAL A 120 -15.36 16.88 2.50
N LYS A 121 -15.78 15.68 2.08
CA LYS A 121 -16.83 14.92 2.77
C LYS A 121 -16.34 14.22 4.02
N ASN A 122 -15.07 13.78 4.04
CA ASN A 122 -14.49 12.97 5.12
C ASN A 122 -13.40 13.71 5.91
N TRP A 123 -13.44 15.04 5.95
CA TRP A 123 -12.41 15.87 6.57
C TRP A 123 -12.26 15.62 8.08
N THR A 124 -13.32 15.18 8.76
CA THR A 124 -13.30 14.82 10.19
C THR A 124 -12.48 13.56 10.44
N LEU A 125 -12.61 12.55 9.58
CA LEU A 125 -11.78 11.34 9.59
C LEU A 125 -10.32 11.69 9.33
N LEU A 126 -10.07 12.57 8.36
CA LEU A 126 -8.72 13.06 8.07
C LEU A 126 -8.14 13.81 9.27
N GLY A 127 -8.93 14.64 9.96
CA GLY A 127 -8.50 15.32 11.18
C GLY A 127 -8.03 14.35 12.27
N HIS A 128 -8.78 13.28 12.50
CA HIS A 128 -8.36 12.22 13.42
C HIS A 128 -7.07 11.52 12.96
N ALA A 129 -6.96 11.22 11.67
CA ALA A 129 -5.79 10.57 11.08
C ALA A 129 -4.52 11.45 11.12
N LEU A 130 -4.69 12.77 11.05
CA LEU A 130 -3.66 13.80 11.25
C LEU A 130 -3.19 13.90 12.72
N GLY A 131 -3.86 13.17 13.62
CA GLY A 131 -3.57 13.17 15.05
C GLY A 131 -3.98 14.47 15.73
N LEU A 132 -4.96 15.19 15.17
CA LEU A 132 -5.64 16.28 15.85
C LEU A 132 -6.63 15.70 16.86
N PRO A 133 -6.79 16.30 18.04
CA PRO A 133 -7.77 15.84 19.01
C PRO A 133 -9.18 16.01 18.46
N SER A 134 -10.10 15.10 18.79
CA SER A 134 -11.49 15.14 18.32
C SER A 134 -12.21 16.44 18.72
N THR A 135 -11.74 17.12 19.76
CA THR A 135 -12.20 18.46 20.16
C THR A 135 -11.91 19.51 19.09
N SER A 136 -10.78 19.41 18.38
CA SER A 136 -10.40 20.34 17.31
C SER A 136 -11.34 20.24 16.11
N SER A 137 -11.67 19.03 15.65
CA SER A 137 -12.63 18.84 14.55
C SER A 137 -14.04 19.29 14.94
N SER A 138 -14.48 18.99 16.17
CA SER A 138 -15.77 19.46 16.69
C SER A 138 -15.84 20.98 16.80
N GLN A 139 -14.76 21.64 17.26
CA GLN A 139 -14.68 23.11 17.29
C GLN A 139 -14.79 23.72 15.89
N ILE A 140 -14.06 23.17 14.90
CA ILE A 140 -14.15 23.62 13.50
C ILE A 140 -15.57 23.43 12.98
N GLN A 141 -16.22 22.30 13.25
CA GLN A 141 -17.59 22.03 12.81
C GLN A 141 -18.60 23.01 13.46
N ILE A 142 -18.47 23.27 14.76
CA ILE A 142 -19.35 24.23 15.47
C ILE A 142 -19.14 25.63 14.91
N GLN A 143 -17.89 26.05 14.75
CA GLN A 143 -17.55 27.36 14.20
C GLN A 143 -18.03 27.52 12.76
N ALA A 144 -17.88 26.47 11.93
CA ALA A 144 -18.40 26.43 10.58
C ALA A 144 -19.92 26.58 10.53
N ASN A 145 -20.64 25.91 11.43
CA ASN A 145 -22.09 26.03 11.52
C ASN A 145 -22.54 27.44 11.94
N ILE A 146 -21.85 28.05 12.91
CA ILE A 146 -22.16 29.40 13.41
C ILE A 146 -21.88 30.47 12.34
N LEU A 147 -20.77 30.33 11.62
CA LEU A 147 -20.31 31.31 10.63
C LEU A 147 -20.75 30.97 9.20
N MET A 148 -21.59 29.95 9.03
CA MET A 148 -22.09 29.44 7.75
C MET A 148 -20.96 29.16 6.74
N TRP A 149 -19.88 28.55 7.20
CA TRP A 149 -18.77 28.16 6.32
C TRP A 149 -19.20 27.05 5.35
N ASP A 150 -18.59 27.08 4.17
CA ASP A 150 -18.65 25.92 3.29
C ASP A 150 -17.70 24.81 3.80
N LEU A 151 -17.90 23.58 3.30
CA LEU A 151 -17.05 22.46 3.70
C LEU A 151 -15.59 22.62 3.24
N LYS A 152 -15.32 23.47 2.24
CA LYS A 152 -13.96 23.75 1.77
C LYS A 152 -13.19 24.54 2.80
N LEU A 153 -13.82 25.54 3.42
CA LEU A 153 -13.26 26.33 4.51
C LEU A 153 -12.98 25.48 5.75
N CYS A 154 -13.79 24.45 6.02
CA CYS A 154 -13.49 23.47 7.07
C CYS A 154 -12.17 22.72 6.81
N VAL A 155 -11.92 22.31 5.56
CA VAL A 155 -10.66 21.66 5.16
C VAL A 155 -9.49 22.62 5.33
N VAL A 156 -9.62 23.87 4.89
CA VAL A 156 -8.57 24.89 5.07
C VAL A 156 -8.25 25.10 6.55
N ALA A 157 -9.26 25.33 7.39
CA ALA A 157 -9.10 25.53 8.83
C ALA A 157 -8.49 24.30 9.53
N LEU A 158 -8.84 23.09 9.09
CA LEU A 158 -8.26 21.85 9.59
C LEU A 158 -6.74 21.81 9.35
N PHE A 159 -6.31 22.11 8.12
CA PHE A 159 -4.90 22.07 7.76
C PHE A 159 -4.10 23.21 8.38
N GLU A 160 -4.67 24.40 8.54
CA GLU A 160 -4.05 25.48 9.32
C GLU A 160 -3.82 25.07 10.77
N LYS A 161 -4.83 24.44 11.40
CA LYS A 161 -4.73 23.95 12.78
C LYS A 161 -3.72 22.81 12.91
N TRP A 162 -3.67 21.90 11.94
CA TRP A 162 -2.67 20.85 11.87
C TRP A 162 -1.25 21.40 11.72
N LYS A 163 -1.04 22.40 10.86
CA LYS A 163 0.24 23.11 10.73
C LYS A 163 0.64 23.78 12.05
N ALA A 164 -0.31 24.40 12.75
CA ALA A 164 -0.06 25.04 14.04
C ALA A 164 0.31 24.02 15.15
N GLU A 165 -0.38 22.88 15.24
CA GLU A 165 -0.12 21.87 16.28
C GLU A 165 1.14 21.02 16.02
N LYS A 166 1.41 20.66 14.76
CA LYS A 166 2.53 19.77 14.41
C LYS A 166 3.80 20.54 14.02
N GLY A 167 3.72 21.84 13.73
CA GLY A 167 4.86 22.68 13.39
C GLY A 167 5.70 22.10 12.25
N SER A 168 7.00 21.92 12.47
CA SER A 168 7.94 21.36 11.49
C SER A 168 7.68 19.89 11.11
N LYS A 169 6.78 19.19 11.81
CA LYS A 169 6.34 17.84 11.45
C LYS A 169 5.16 17.83 10.47
N ALA A 170 4.54 18.98 10.18
CA ALA A 170 3.50 19.13 9.17
C ALA A 170 4.10 19.31 7.77
N ASN A 171 4.78 18.28 7.28
CA ASN A 171 5.38 18.24 5.94
C ASN A 171 4.52 17.43 4.95
N VAL A 172 4.77 17.63 3.65
CA VAL A 172 4.06 16.96 2.57
C VAL A 172 4.23 15.44 2.65
N GLY A 173 5.42 14.95 3.04
CA GLY A 173 5.65 13.52 3.24
C GLY A 173 4.74 12.89 4.30
N SER A 174 4.60 13.54 5.46
CA SER A 174 3.73 13.06 6.54
C SER A 174 2.24 13.15 6.16
N LEU A 175 1.88 14.14 5.35
CA LEU A 175 0.53 14.25 4.79
C LEU A 175 0.24 13.09 3.81
N LEU A 176 1.15 12.80 2.88
CA LEU A 176 0.99 11.71 1.91
C LEU A 176 0.93 10.34 2.61
N ASP A 177 1.76 10.11 3.64
CA ASP A 177 1.70 8.92 4.51
C ASP A 177 0.28 8.71 5.05
N ILE A 178 -0.35 9.78 5.54
CA ILE A 178 -1.68 9.75 6.16
C ILE A 178 -2.78 9.59 5.10
N LEU A 179 -2.70 10.31 3.98
CA LEU A 179 -3.67 10.19 2.89
C LEU A 179 -3.72 8.78 2.32
N ARG A 180 -2.56 8.16 2.11
CA ARG A 180 -2.47 6.77 1.62
C ARG A 180 -3.00 5.77 2.65
N ARG A 181 -2.71 5.97 3.94
CA ARG A 181 -3.21 5.11 5.03
C ARG A 181 -4.74 5.12 5.11
N GLU A 182 -5.36 6.29 4.97
CA GLU A 182 -6.81 6.45 5.01
C GLU A 182 -7.48 6.27 3.63
N GLN A 183 -6.77 5.75 2.64
CA GLN A 183 -7.25 5.44 1.28
C GLN A 183 -7.67 6.65 0.41
N PHE A 184 -7.18 7.85 0.71
CA PHE A 184 -7.29 9.03 -0.16
C PHE A 184 -6.22 9.00 -1.28
N ASN A 185 -6.20 7.91 -2.04
CA ASN A 185 -5.16 7.65 -3.04
C ASN A 185 -5.23 8.62 -4.23
N ASP A 186 -6.43 9.04 -4.61
CA ASP A 186 -6.69 10.01 -5.68
C ASP A 186 -6.04 11.36 -5.39
N VAL A 187 -6.22 11.86 -4.17
CA VAL A 187 -5.64 13.12 -3.70
C VAL A 187 -4.12 13.02 -3.57
N ALA A 188 -3.64 11.89 -3.04
CA ALA A 188 -2.22 11.66 -2.90
C ALA A 188 -1.51 11.70 -4.27
N ASP A 189 -2.11 11.07 -5.29
CA ASP A 189 -1.60 11.11 -6.67
C ASP A 189 -1.59 12.55 -7.22
N ASP A 190 -2.64 13.35 -6.95
CA ASP A 190 -2.72 14.75 -7.41
C ASP A 190 -1.68 15.65 -6.72
N ILE A 191 -1.40 15.41 -5.43
CA ILE A 191 -0.35 16.14 -4.70
C ILE A 191 1.03 15.76 -5.23
N GLU A 192 1.30 14.48 -5.48
CA GLU A 192 2.57 14.02 -6.04
C GLU A 192 2.85 14.64 -7.43
N ARG A 193 1.80 14.85 -8.25
CA ARG A 193 1.91 15.53 -9.55
C ARG A 193 2.32 17.00 -9.45
N LEU A 194 2.12 17.66 -8.32
CA LEU A 194 2.57 19.05 -8.13
C LEU A 194 4.09 19.17 -7.99
N PHE A 195 4.77 18.07 -7.65
CA PHE A 195 6.21 18.04 -7.38
C PHE A 195 7.01 17.24 -8.43
N THR A 196 6.35 16.79 -9.51
CA THR A 196 6.95 16.09 -10.66
C THR A 196 7.21 17.06 -11.80
#